data_AF-C9RHM7-F1
#
_entry.id   AF-C9RHM7-F1
#
_cell.length_a   1.000
_cell.length_b   1.000
_cell.length_c   1.000
_cell.angle_alpha   90.00
_cell.angle_beta   90.00
_cell.angle_gamma   90.00
#
_symmetry.space_group_name_H-M   'P 1'
#
loop_
_entity.id
_entity.type
_entity.pdbx_description
1 polymer ?
#
loop_
_entity_poly.entity_id
_entity_poly.type
_entity_poly.pdbx_seq_one_letter_code
_entity_poly.pdbx_strand_id
1 'polypeptide(L)'
;MNTRSQRVPNDMLITEMEKIVALLNEDTIKVNEIKKLVINISKNLEKIKSKIEKEKKKSKILEKLKPKYDEIIKKSQNFKDWDEKRELLRYAIIMAIYCRINDLKTNQIRKVLDLANRTHLKLRRNKNENIESDLAKMCYILAYTAGRNQAVEPLANVLDIMLQNADNKSFNKLYDFIQAVVAYHKFFGGGE
;
A
#
# COMPACT_ATOMS: atom_id res chain seq x y z
N MET A 1 -8.93 -9.93 20.57
CA MET A 1 -9.15 -8.59 19.97
C MET A 1 -9.80 -8.78 18.62
N ASN A 2 -10.94 -8.11 18.44
CA ASN A 2 -11.98 -8.43 17.48
C ASN A 2 -11.61 -7.89 16.08
N THR A 3 -11.20 -8.77 15.16
CA THR A 3 -11.03 -8.41 13.75
C THR A 3 -12.42 -8.34 13.11
N ARG A 4 -12.95 -7.11 12.98
CA ARG A 4 -14.07 -6.82 12.08
C ARG A 4 -13.62 -7.14 10.65
N SER A 5 -13.79 -8.40 10.27
CA SER A 5 -13.77 -8.86 8.91
C SER A 5 -14.82 -8.07 8.16
N GLN A 6 -14.42 -7.20 7.22
CA GLN A 6 -15.33 -6.65 6.23
C GLN A 6 -15.77 -7.78 5.28
N ARG A 7 -16.63 -8.68 5.76
CA ARG A 7 -17.43 -9.58 4.92
C ARG A 7 -18.65 -8.81 4.45
N VAL A 8 -18.51 -8.00 3.40
CA VAL A 8 -19.72 -7.46 2.74
C VAL A 8 -19.50 -7.44 1.23
N PRO A 9 -19.48 -8.62 0.60
CA PRO A 9 -20.20 -8.77 -0.68
C PRO A 9 -21.18 -9.95 -0.73
N ASN A 10 -20.99 -10.99 0.10
CA ASN A 10 -21.79 -12.22 0.02
C ASN A 10 -23.18 -12.07 0.65
N ASP A 11 -23.28 -11.36 1.77
CA ASP A 11 -24.55 -11.22 2.51
C ASP A 11 -25.63 -10.52 1.68
N MET A 12 -25.25 -9.55 0.84
CA MET A 12 -26.18 -8.83 -0.03
C MET A 12 -26.71 -9.69 -1.19
N LEU A 13 -25.88 -10.60 -1.73
CA LEU A 13 -26.29 -11.59 -2.73
C LEU A 13 -27.22 -12.64 -2.11
N ILE A 14 -26.90 -13.10 -0.90
CA ILE A 14 -27.73 -14.06 -0.15
C ILE A 14 -29.11 -13.45 0.10
N THR A 15 -29.19 -12.20 0.56
CA THR A 15 -30.47 -11.49 0.74
C THR A 15 -31.26 -11.31 -0.55
N GLU A 16 -30.61 -11.07 -1.70
CA GLU A 16 -31.31 -11.01 -2.99
C GLU A 16 -31.81 -12.38 -3.46
N MET A 17 -31.04 -13.44 -3.23
CA MET A 17 -31.46 -14.82 -3.53
C MET A 17 -32.62 -15.28 -2.64
N GLU A 18 -32.59 -14.95 -1.35
CA GLU A 18 -33.68 -15.21 -0.39
C GLU A 18 -34.99 -14.52 -0.81
N LYS A 19 -34.92 -13.28 -1.33
CA LYS A 19 -36.09 -12.56 -1.87
C LYS A 19 -36.68 -13.24 -3.11
N ILE A 20 -35.84 -13.79 -3.99
CA ILE A 20 -36.33 -14.56 -5.14
C ILE A 20 -37.03 -15.83 -4.67
N VAL A 21 -36.45 -16.56 -3.71
CA VAL A 21 -37.06 -17.77 -3.14
C VAL A 21 -38.42 -17.44 -2.49
N ALA A 22 -38.53 -16.34 -1.77
CA ALA A 22 -39.80 -15.89 -1.20
C ALA A 22 -40.86 -15.58 -2.28
N LEU A 23 -40.49 -14.88 -3.36
CA LEU A 23 -41.39 -14.55 -4.47
C LEU A 23 -41.82 -15.75 -5.31
N LEU A 24 -41.02 -16.83 -5.34
CA LEU A 24 -41.37 -18.08 -6.01
C LEU A 24 -42.38 -18.92 -5.22
N ASN A 25 -42.56 -18.65 -3.93
CA ASN A 25 -43.47 -19.37 -3.03
C ASN A 25 -44.85 -18.70 -2.88
N GLU A 26 -45.09 -17.52 -3.48
CA GLU A 26 -46.40 -16.84 -3.48
C GLU A 26 -47.25 -17.23 -4.70
N ASP A 27 -48.54 -17.54 -4.50
CA ASP A 27 -49.50 -18.01 -5.53
C ASP A 27 -49.74 -17.02 -6.69
N THR A 28 -49.21 -15.80 -6.61
CA THR A 28 -49.21 -14.83 -7.71
C THR A 28 -47.78 -14.57 -8.16
N ILE A 29 -47.33 -15.29 -9.18
CA ILE A 29 -45.98 -15.14 -9.73
C ILE A 29 -45.82 -13.71 -10.29
N LYS A 30 -45.16 -12.82 -9.53
CA LYS A 30 -44.75 -11.49 -10.02
C LYS A 30 -43.52 -11.62 -10.91
N VAL A 31 -43.68 -12.27 -12.06
CA VAL A 31 -42.63 -12.60 -13.05
C VAL A 31 -41.72 -11.40 -13.36
N ASN A 32 -42.28 -10.20 -13.42
CA ASN A 32 -41.52 -8.97 -13.70
C ASN A 32 -40.61 -8.52 -12.54
N GLU A 33 -40.99 -8.76 -11.28
CA GLU A 33 -40.14 -8.50 -10.12
C GLU A 33 -39.00 -9.52 -10.02
N ILE A 34 -39.31 -10.79 -10.26
CA ILE A 34 -38.31 -11.87 -10.33
C ILE A 34 -37.29 -11.59 -11.44
N LYS A 35 -37.73 -11.20 -12.64
CA LYS A 35 -36.83 -10.81 -13.75
C LYS A 35 -35.89 -9.67 -13.37
N LYS A 36 -36.40 -8.63 -12.69
CA LYS A 36 -35.56 -7.50 -12.23
C LYS A 36 -34.50 -7.95 -11.23
N LEU A 37 -34.86 -8.80 -10.27
CA LEU A 37 -33.93 -9.34 -9.29
C LEU A 37 -32.85 -10.22 -9.95
N VAL A 38 -33.24 -11.10 -10.87
CA VAL A 38 -32.29 -11.96 -11.62
C VAL A 38 -31.28 -11.12 -12.41
N ILE A 39 -31.72 -10.03 -13.06
CA ILE A 39 -30.82 -9.11 -13.77
C ILE A 39 -29.84 -8.44 -12.80
N ASN A 40 -30.29 -8.05 -11.60
CA ASN A 40 -29.41 -7.41 -10.62
C ASN A 40 -28.36 -8.37 -10.09
N ILE A 41 -28.76 -9.60 -9.75
CA ILE A 41 -27.86 -10.67 -9.32
C ILE A 41 -26.81 -10.96 -10.39
N SER A 42 -27.22 -11.06 -11.66
CA SER A 42 -26.30 -11.29 -12.78
C SER A 42 -25.23 -10.19 -12.88
N LYS A 43 -25.62 -8.92 -12.77
CA LYS A 43 -24.67 -7.78 -12.75
C LYS A 43 -23.72 -7.84 -11.54
N ASN A 44 -24.23 -8.20 -10.36
CA ASN A 44 -23.44 -8.34 -9.15
C ASN A 44 -22.41 -9.48 -9.26
N LEU A 45 -22.81 -10.62 -9.83
CA LEU A 45 -21.94 -11.77 -10.08
C LEU A 45 -20.78 -11.41 -11.02
N GLU A 46 -21.05 -10.70 -12.12
CA GLU A 46 -20.00 -10.24 -13.03
C GLU A 46 -19.00 -9.29 -12.35
N LYS A 47 -19.50 -8.37 -11.51
CA LYS A 47 -18.64 -7.49 -10.70
C LYS A 47 -17.75 -8.28 -9.74
N ILE A 48 -18.29 -9.33 -9.10
CA ILE A 48 -17.52 -10.18 -8.19
C ILE A 48 -16.47 -11.01 -8.93
N LYS A 49 -16.83 -11.64 -10.07
CA LYS A 49 -15.86 -12.37 -10.92
C LYS A 49 -14.68 -11.48 -11.29
N SER A 50 -14.95 -10.25 -11.74
CA SER A 50 -13.89 -9.29 -12.10
C SER A 50 -12.97 -8.91 -10.93
N LYS A 51 -13.50 -8.82 -9.70
CA LYS A 51 -12.70 -8.57 -8.49
C LYS A 51 -11.83 -9.77 -8.16
N ILE A 52 -12.39 -10.98 -8.19
CA ILE A 52 -11.66 -12.23 -7.92
C ILE A 52 -10.49 -12.39 -8.88
N GLU A 53 -10.71 -12.10 -10.17
CA GLU A 53 -9.66 -12.20 -11.18
C GLU A 53 -8.52 -11.19 -10.96
N LYS A 54 -8.87 -9.94 -10.58
CA LYS A 54 -7.88 -8.93 -10.19
C LYS A 54 -7.06 -9.36 -8.97
N GLU A 55 -7.70 -9.91 -7.95
CA GLU A 55 -7.03 -10.43 -6.74
C GLU A 55 -6.09 -11.60 -7.06
N LYS A 56 -6.52 -12.55 -7.91
CA LYS A 56 -5.65 -13.65 -8.37
C LYS A 56 -4.42 -13.13 -9.11
N LYS A 57 -4.59 -12.15 -9.99
CA LYS A 57 -3.46 -11.52 -10.72
C LYS A 57 -2.52 -10.80 -9.75
N LYS A 58 -3.07 -10.07 -8.77
CA LYS A 58 -2.33 -9.40 -7.70
C LYS A 58 -1.47 -10.38 -6.90
N SER A 59 -2.05 -11.49 -6.44
CA SER A 59 -1.35 -12.54 -5.68
C SER A 59 -0.16 -13.11 -6.45
N LYS A 60 -0.36 -13.45 -7.73
CA LYS A 60 0.70 -14.02 -8.58
C LYS A 60 1.87 -13.05 -8.82
N ILE A 61 1.59 -11.75 -8.90
CA ILE A 61 2.64 -10.72 -9.02
C ILE A 61 3.39 -10.58 -7.68
N LEU A 62 2.66 -10.58 -6.57
CA LEU A 62 3.23 -10.45 -5.24
C LEU A 62 4.19 -11.60 -4.91
N GLU A 63 3.82 -12.84 -5.24
CA GLU A 63 4.68 -14.03 -5.11
C GLU A 63 6.01 -13.87 -5.85
N LYS A 64 5.98 -13.33 -7.09
CA LYS A 64 7.18 -13.10 -7.89
C LYS A 64 8.06 -11.96 -7.36
N LEU A 65 7.45 -10.95 -6.74
CA LEU A 65 8.17 -9.79 -6.20
C LEU A 65 8.69 -10.02 -4.78
N LYS A 66 8.08 -10.93 -4.01
CA LYS A 66 8.43 -11.17 -2.61
C LYS A 66 9.93 -11.43 -2.40
N PRO A 67 10.62 -12.28 -3.18
CA PRO A 67 12.06 -12.49 -2.99
C PRO A 67 12.89 -11.20 -3.19
N LYS A 68 12.47 -10.33 -4.11
CA LYS A 68 13.12 -9.05 -4.37
C LYS A 68 12.85 -8.03 -3.26
N TYR A 69 11.66 -8.05 -2.69
CA TYR A 69 11.33 -7.24 -1.52
C TYR A 69 12.11 -7.70 -0.28
N ASP A 70 12.22 -9.01 -0.06
CA ASP A 70 13.00 -9.57 1.04
C ASP A 70 14.51 -9.23 0.87
N GLU A 71 15.02 -9.17 -0.38
CA GLU A 71 16.36 -8.68 -0.66
C GLU A 71 16.54 -7.21 -0.21
N ILE A 72 15.56 -6.36 -0.48
CA ILE A 72 15.59 -4.94 -0.06
C ILE A 72 15.67 -4.84 1.45
N ILE A 73 14.82 -5.57 2.19
CA ILE A 73 14.86 -5.58 3.66
C ILE A 73 16.26 -5.95 4.15
N LYS A 74 16.82 -7.06 3.66
CA LYS A 74 18.15 -7.55 4.09
C LYS A 74 19.25 -6.53 3.81
N LYS A 75 19.21 -5.88 2.65
CA LYS A 75 20.26 -4.92 2.24
C LYS A 75 20.06 -3.51 2.75
N SER A 76 18.87 -3.17 3.25
CA SER A 76 18.54 -1.83 3.74
C SER A 76 19.35 -1.40 4.96
N GLN A 77 19.88 -2.35 5.74
CA GLN A 77 20.82 -2.06 6.84
C GLN A 77 22.07 -1.33 6.35
N ASN A 78 22.56 -1.69 5.16
CA ASN A 78 23.76 -1.14 4.55
C ASN A 78 23.44 -0.22 3.36
N PHE A 79 22.29 0.48 3.40
CA PHE A 79 21.86 1.34 2.30
C PHE A 79 22.88 2.45 1.96
N LYS A 80 23.75 2.81 2.92
CA LYS A 80 24.83 3.79 2.74
C LYS A 80 25.76 3.41 1.60
N ASP A 81 25.93 2.12 1.33
CA ASP A 81 26.86 1.60 0.32
C ASP A 81 26.21 1.35 -1.04
N TRP A 82 24.89 1.57 -1.16
CA TRP A 82 24.19 1.33 -2.42
C TRP A 82 24.71 2.25 -3.52
N ASP A 83 24.98 1.67 -4.70
CA ASP A 83 25.23 2.43 -5.91
C ASP A 83 23.97 3.21 -6.32
N GLU A 84 24.09 4.53 -6.49
CA GLU A 84 22.96 5.42 -6.74
C GLU A 84 22.24 5.09 -8.05
N LYS A 85 22.97 4.76 -9.10
CA LYS A 85 22.40 4.55 -10.44
C LYS A 85 21.85 3.13 -10.64
N ARG A 86 22.36 2.16 -9.89
CA ARG A 86 21.97 0.75 -10.04
C ARG A 86 21.11 0.27 -8.90
N GLU A 87 21.61 0.32 -7.67
CA GLU A 87 20.95 -0.32 -6.54
C GLU A 87 19.82 0.54 -5.99
N LEU A 88 20.08 1.82 -5.71
CA LEU A 88 19.07 2.73 -5.16
C LEU A 88 17.85 2.82 -6.08
N LEU A 89 18.06 3.10 -7.37
CA LEU A 89 16.95 3.18 -8.34
C LEU A 89 16.22 1.84 -8.50
N ARG A 90 16.95 0.72 -8.60
CA ARG A 90 16.33 -0.61 -8.74
C ARG A 90 15.46 -0.94 -7.53
N TYR A 91 15.96 -0.71 -6.32
CA TYR A 91 15.22 -0.95 -5.09
C TYR A 91 14.04 0.00 -4.94
N ALA A 92 14.19 1.27 -5.32
CA ALA A 92 13.10 2.22 -5.32
C ALA A 92 11.95 1.81 -6.26
N ILE A 93 12.27 1.31 -7.46
CA ILE A 93 11.27 0.80 -8.41
C ILE A 93 10.53 -0.41 -7.84
N ILE A 94 11.26 -1.40 -7.30
CA ILE A 94 10.65 -2.60 -6.71
C ILE A 94 9.75 -2.21 -5.53
N MET A 95 10.23 -1.32 -4.66
CA MET A 95 9.48 -0.82 -3.52
C MET A 95 8.21 -0.06 -3.97
N ALA A 96 8.32 0.80 -4.98
CA ALA A 96 7.18 1.52 -5.55
C ALA A 96 6.09 0.57 -6.09
N ILE A 97 6.49 -0.52 -6.77
CA ILE A 97 5.55 -1.55 -7.22
C ILE A 97 4.89 -2.24 -6.02
N TYR A 98 5.66 -2.57 -4.98
CA TYR A 98 5.12 -3.16 -3.75
C TYR A 98 4.11 -2.24 -3.06
N CYS A 99 4.43 -0.95 -2.92
CA CYS A 99 3.53 0.07 -2.41
C CYS A 99 2.24 0.14 -3.24
N ARG A 100 2.37 0.15 -4.57
CA ARG A 100 1.22 0.22 -5.48
C ARG A 100 0.31 -0.99 -5.34
N ILE A 101 0.88 -2.19 -5.26
CA ILE A 101 0.13 -3.44 -5.08
C ILE A 101 -0.61 -3.42 -3.74
N ASN A 102 -0.01 -2.87 -2.69
CA ASN A 102 -0.62 -2.75 -1.38
C ASN A 102 -1.58 -1.54 -1.25
N ASP A 103 -1.87 -0.86 -2.37
CA ASP A 103 -2.79 0.27 -2.45
C ASP A 103 -2.41 1.42 -1.49
N LEU A 104 -1.09 1.67 -1.37
CA LEU A 104 -0.55 2.82 -0.65
C LEU A 104 -1.10 4.14 -1.24
N LYS A 105 -1.55 5.03 -0.36
CA LYS A 105 -1.94 6.40 -0.72
C LYS A 105 -0.88 7.38 -0.24
N THR A 106 -0.51 8.34 -1.07
CA THR A 106 0.52 9.34 -0.71
C THR A 106 0.14 10.17 0.53
N ASN A 107 -1.15 10.44 0.71
CA ASN A 107 -1.76 11.09 1.87
C ASN A 107 -1.37 10.39 3.19
N GLN A 108 -1.22 9.06 3.18
CA GLN A 108 -0.86 8.28 4.36
C GLN A 108 0.57 8.58 4.80
N ILE A 109 1.51 8.78 3.86
CA ILE A 109 2.93 8.98 4.16
C ILE A 109 3.37 10.45 4.10
N ARG A 110 2.47 11.38 3.72
CA ARG A 110 2.78 12.82 3.55
C ARG A 110 3.56 13.41 4.72
N LYS A 111 3.14 13.14 5.96
CA LYS A 111 3.82 13.69 7.15
C LYS A 111 5.28 13.26 7.26
N VAL A 112 5.60 12.02 6.86
CA VAL A 112 6.98 11.51 6.81
C VAL A 112 7.75 12.22 5.70
N LEU A 113 7.16 12.36 4.51
CA LEU A 113 7.77 13.05 3.37
C LEU A 113 8.07 14.52 3.68
N ASP A 114 7.14 15.23 4.30
CA ASP A 114 7.29 16.63 4.68
C ASP A 114 8.40 16.81 5.73
N LEU A 115 8.50 15.88 6.69
CA LEU A 115 9.58 15.89 7.67
C LEU A 115 10.92 15.58 6.99
N ALA A 116 10.99 14.57 6.13
CA ALA A 116 12.20 14.23 5.39
C ALA A 116 12.72 15.39 4.54
N ASN A 117 11.82 16.10 3.83
CA ASN A 117 12.17 17.29 3.06
C ASN A 117 12.69 18.43 3.95
N ARG A 118 12.04 18.70 5.09
CA ARG A 118 12.53 19.72 6.03
C ARG A 118 13.90 19.38 6.60
N THR A 119 14.13 18.13 6.99
CA THR A 119 15.43 17.65 7.47
C THR A 119 16.50 17.77 6.39
N HIS A 120 16.18 17.43 5.14
CA HIS A 120 17.09 17.62 4.01
C HIS A 120 17.45 19.10 3.82
N LEU A 121 16.48 20.00 3.89
CA LEU A 121 16.71 21.45 3.80
C LEU A 121 17.57 21.99 4.95
N LYS A 122 17.40 21.47 6.18
CA LYS A 122 18.27 21.82 7.32
C LYS A 122 19.71 21.42 7.04
N LEU A 123 19.97 20.18 6.61
CA LEU A 123 21.31 19.69 6.29
C LEU A 123 21.97 20.42 5.12
N ARG A 124 21.17 20.86 4.13
CA ARG A 124 21.69 21.69 3.03
C ARG A 124 22.16 23.06 3.51
N ARG A 125 21.54 23.63 4.55
CA ARG A 125 21.94 24.91 5.16
C ARG A 125 23.11 24.73 6.12
N ASN A 126 23.11 23.65 6.90
CA ASN A 126 24.14 23.33 7.87
C ASN A 126 24.43 21.82 7.85
N LYS A 127 25.56 21.40 7.29
CA LYS A 127 25.95 19.98 7.20
C LYS A 127 26.14 19.31 8.58
N ASN A 128 26.39 20.11 9.61
CA ASN A 128 26.61 19.64 10.98
C ASN A 128 25.35 19.73 11.85
N GLU A 129 24.18 19.99 11.26
CA GLU A 129 22.91 20.01 11.99
C GLU A 129 22.64 18.66 12.67
N ASN A 130 22.21 18.66 13.93
CA ASN A 130 21.77 17.42 14.57
C ASN A 130 20.35 17.05 14.08
N ILE A 131 20.24 15.92 13.36
CA ILE A 131 18.97 15.41 12.81
C ILE A 131 18.39 14.23 13.60
N GLU A 132 19.02 13.77 14.68
CA GLU A 132 18.59 12.56 15.41
C GLU A 132 17.14 12.65 15.87
N SER A 133 16.73 13.83 16.36
CA SER A 133 15.35 14.09 16.77
C SER A 133 14.36 14.01 15.60
N ASP A 134 14.76 14.44 14.40
CA ASP A 134 13.94 14.34 13.19
C ASP A 134 13.83 12.87 12.73
N LEU A 135 14.93 12.11 12.78
CA LEU A 135 14.95 10.68 12.44
C LEU A 135 14.04 9.86 13.36
N ALA A 136 14.17 10.04 14.68
CA ALA A 136 13.32 9.37 15.65
C ALA A 136 11.84 9.72 15.42
N LYS A 137 11.54 11.00 15.15
CA LYS A 137 10.19 11.45 14.83
C LYS A 137 9.64 10.83 13.54
N MET A 138 10.45 10.63 12.52
CA MET A 138 10.04 9.89 11.32
C MET A 138 9.66 8.44 11.66
N CYS A 139 10.44 7.75 12.48
CA CYS A 139 10.14 6.38 12.94
C CYS A 139 8.77 6.30 13.64
N TYR A 140 8.49 7.18 14.62
CA TYR A 140 7.22 7.13 15.35
C TYR A 140 6.01 7.50 14.47
N ILE A 141 6.16 8.46 13.54
CA ILE A 141 5.10 8.78 12.57
C ILE A 141 4.82 7.58 11.67
N LEU A 142 5.88 6.92 11.19
CA LEU A 142 5.80 5.77 10.30
C LEU A 142 5.14 4.57 10.99
N ALA A 143 5.55 4.27 12.23
CA ALA A 143 4.97 3.21 13.05
C ALA A 143 3.47 3.45 13.33
N TYR A 144 3.10 4.68 13.73
CA TYR A 144 1.69 5.03 13.94
C TYR A 144 0.87 4.90 12.65
N THR A 145 1.43 5.35 11.52
CA THR A 145 0.76 5.33 10.24
C THR A 145 0.56 3.89 9.74
N ALA A 146 1.57 3.03 9.88
CA ALA A 146 1.51 1.61 9.55
C ALA A 146 0.51 0.86 10.43
N GLY A 147 0.48 1.15 11.73
CA GLY A 147 -0.51 0.57 12.66
C GLY A 147 -1.95 0.94 12.32
N ARG A 148 -2.19 2.09 11.65
CA ARG A 148 -3.52 2.50 11.18
C ARG A 148 -3.83 2.08 9.75
N ASN A 149 -2.83 1.84 8.93
CA ASN A 149 -2.97 1.58 7.50
C ASN A 149 -1.99 0.48 7.08
N GLN A 150 -2.49 -0.75 6.94
CA GLN A 150 -1.67 -1.90 6.52
C GLN A 150 -0.97 -1.69 5.17
N ALA A 151 -1.56 -0.88 4.28
CA ALA A 151 -0.96 -0.49 3.01
C ALA A 151 0.44 0.15 3.14
N VAL A 152 0.74 0.75 4.29
CA VAL A 152 1.99 1.47 4.59
C VAL A 152 3.07 0.52 5.12
N GLU A 153 2.68 -0.64 5.65
CA GLU A 153 3.58 -1.59 6.31
C GLU A 153 4.80 -1.98 5.45
N PRO A 154 4.67 -2.29 4.14
CA PRO A 154 5.84 -2.67 3.35
C PRO A 154 6.88 -1.56 3.23
N LEU A 155 6.43 -0.31 3.08
CA LEU A 155 7.32 0.84 3.05
C LEU A 155 7.91 1.11 4.43
N ALA A 156 7.08 0.94 5.48
CA ALA A 156 7.50 1.15 6.86
C ALA A 156 8.65 0.21 7.25
N ASN A 157 8.54 -1.07 6.90
CA ASN A 157 9.56 -2.08 7.21
C ASN A 157 10.94 -1.74 6.62
N VAL A 158 10.97 -1.19 5.41
CA VAL A 158 12.23 -0.80 4.75
C VAL A 158 12.76 0.51 5.32
N LEU A 159 11.90 1.53 5.43
CA LEU A 159 12.32 2.85 5.90
C LEU A 159 12.72 2.85 7.37
N ASP A 160 12.09 2.05 8.23
CA ASP A 160 12.45 1.97 9.65
C ASP A 160 13.90 1.48 9.82
N ILE A 161 14.31 0.45 9.07
CA ILE A 161 15.70 -0.04 9.07
C ILE A 161 16.65 1.05 8.57
N MET A 162 16.31 1.73 7.47
CA MET A 162 17.18 2.78 6.93
C MET A 162 17.27 3.98 7.87
N LEU A 163 16.17 4.39 8.51
CA LEU A 163 16.12 5.51 9.45
C LEU A 163 16.98 5.25 10.69
N GLN A 164 16.92 4.03 11.25
CA GLN A 164 17.74 3.63 12.39
C GLN A 164 19.25 3.64 12.08
N ASN A 165 19.62 3.43 10.82
CA ASN A 165 21.01 3.42 10.38
C ASN A 165 21.45 4.76 9.78
N ALA A 166 20.55 5.73 9.57
CA ALA A 166 20.88 7.00 8.94
C ALA A 166 21.63 7.95 9.88
N ASP A 167 22.50 8.76 9.28
CA ASP A 167 23.25 9.83 9.92
C ASP A 167 23.29 11.06 8.98
N ASN A 168 23.91 12.16 9.41
CA ASN A 168 24.02 13.38 8.60
C ASN A 168 24.58 13.15 7.19
N LYS A 169 25.52 12.22 7.02
CA LYS A 169 26.20 11.96 5.74
C LYS A 169 25.34 11.10 4.82
N SER A 170 24.69 10.08 5.38
CA SER A 170 23.86 9.12 4.66
C SER A 170 22.41 9.57 4.45
N PHE A 171 21.96 10.61 5.16
CA PHE A 171 20.58 11.10 5.05
C PHE A 171 20.20 11.51 3.63
N ASN A 172 21.11 12.11 2.86
CA ASN A 172 20.83 12.46 1.46
C ASN A 172 20.48 11.22 0.63
N LYS A 173 21.19 10.10 0.83
CA LYS A 173 20.90 8.84 0.13
C LYS A 173 19.56 8.24 0.55
N LEU A 174 19.20 8.31 1.84
CA LEU A 174 17.86 7.95 2.32
C LEU A 174 16.79 8.84 1.68
N TYR A 175 17.01 10.15 1.64
CA TYR A 175 16.09 11.11 1.05
C TYR A 175 15.88 10.84 -0.44
N ASP A 176 16.95 10.61 -1.20
CA ASP A 176 16.88 10.30 -2.63
C ASP A 176 16.13 8.98 -2.88
N PHE A 177 16.35 7.96 -2.04
CA PHE A 177 15.57 6.73 -2.08
C PHE A 177 14.08 6.99 -1.86
N ILE A 178 13.70 7.76 -0.83
CA ILE A 178 12.31 8.13 -0.55
C ILE A 178 11.69 8.85 -1.76
N GLN A 179 12.39 9.83 -2.34
CA GLN A 179 11.91 10.57 -3.52
C GLN A 179 11.73 9.66 -4.73
N ALA A 180 12.69 8.76 -4.99
CA ALA A 180 12.60 7.81 -6.08
C ALA A 180 11.40 6.86 -5.89
N VAL A 181 11.15 6.34 -4.69
CA VAL A 181 9.98 5.49 -4.40
C VAL A 181 8.69 6.24 -4.68
N VAL A 182 8.56 7.50 -4.23
CA VAL A 182 7.35 8.31 -4.45
C VAL A 182 7.15 8.61 -5.94
N ALA A 183 8.23 8.95 -6.66
CA ALA A 183 8.19 9.24 -8.09
C ALA A 183 7.71 8.01 -8.89
N TYR A 184 8.32 6.84 -8.66
CA TYR A 184 7.92 5.61 -9.34
C TYR A 184 6.53 5.12 -8.89
N HIS A 185 6.15 5.34 -7.62
CA HIS A 185 4.81 5.00 -7.15
C HIS A 185 3.74 5.80 -7.93
N LYS A 186 3.97 7.10 -8.14
CA LYS A 186 3.11 7.94 -8.97
C LYS A 186 3.12 7.49 -10.43
N PHE A 187 4.28 7.13 -10.98
CA PHE A 187 4.40 6.59 -12.34
C PHE A 187 3.57 5.32 -12.55
N PHE A 188 3.51 4.42 -11.55
CA PHE A 188 2.66 3.21 -11.60
C PHE A 188 1.18 3.46 -11.25
N GLY A 189 0.74 4.72 -11.22
CA GLY A 189 -0.65 5.09 -10.94
C GLY A 189 -1.05 4.93 -9.47
N GLY A 190 -0.10 5.18 -8.55
CA GLY A 190 -0.37 5.27 -7.13
C GLY A 190 -1.31 6.44 -6.80
N GLY A 191 -2.21 6.22 -5.83
CA GLY A 191 -3.26 7.18 -5.49
C GLY A 191 -2.79 8.28 -4.53
N GLU A 192 -3.53 9.40 -4.55
CA GLU A 192 -3.37 10.47 -3.57
C GLU A 192 -3.84 10.07 -2.18
#